data_AF-A0A9P6B1K6-F1
#
_entry.id   AF-A0A9P6B1K6-F1
#
_cell.length_a   1.000
_cell.length_b   1.000
_cell.length_c   1.000
_cell.angle_alpha   90.00
_cell.angle_beta   90.00
_cell.angle_gamma   90.00
#
_symmetry.space_group_name_H-M   'P 1'
#
loop_
_entity.id
_entity.type
_entity.pdbx_description
1 polymer ?
#
loop_
_entity_poly.entity_id
_entity_poly.type
_entity_poly.pdbx_seq_one_letter_code
_entity_poly.pdbx_strand_id
1 'polypeptide(L)'
;MDIGIVYHIESAQQFWSELGDILSLPKDATLHTLDGNLRNFITFCATHHERYLSTLAQLDHCCNLLLDSEFFTFHSERSCDTLLDDARSNTDPHLLFILYNVFLCYGHRHPSFFRSSKRWQPLIPLLMDHLLIQTTEISLEFIEGKLGLLAIEMLYEVCRVQNLSSAELRIFDDAYIDHLFDIVESTRSNEILNYSLIKFLVSLNEQFMVASVQNPSRDAKEHATATTGGLPTKKALTNRVLAILMRRLYSTKTFGENLIFMLNRADDSDEDLCVQLLILKMLYLLFTTPGAQEYFYTNDLRVLIDVFVRALNNLSEENESMRHTYLRVLHPLLNNTQLRTNPYKPLLVRHTLQSIISHAHIRDINPTTRRLVERCLSGEWCKAIPPSPVFDSSLSTYCRYRHSRTLSCC
;
A
#
# COMPACT_ATOMS: atom_id res chain seq x y z
N MET A 1 -30.66 -28.00 -14.27
CA MET A 1 -31.33 -27.99 -12.95
C MET A 1 -30.69 -29.15 -12.20
N ASP A 2 -29.45 -28.93 -11.74
CA ASP A 2 -28.73 -29.95 -10.97
C ASP A 2 -29.29 -29.94 -9.57
N ILE A 3 -29.82 -31.09 -9.16
CA ILE A 3 -30.31 -31.32 -7.81
C ILE A 3 -29.06 -31.36 -6.92
N GLY A 4 -28.71 -30.22 -6.34
CA GLY A 4 -27.55 -30.08 -5.47
C GLY A 4 -27.61 -31.09 -4.32
N ILE A 5 -26.47 -31.72 -4.01
CA ILE A 5 -26.32 -32.58 -2.84
C ILE A 5 -26.54 -31.70 -1.62
N VAL A 6 -27.59 -31.98 -0.84
CA VAL A 6 -27.86 -31.27 0.42
C VAL A 6 -27.04 -31.94 1.52
N TYR A 7 -25.98 -31.28 1.95
CA TYR A 7 -25.15 -31.75 3.05
C TYR A 7 -25.77 -31.37 4.40
N HIS A 8 -26.00 -32.35 5.25
CA HIS A 8 -26.40 -32.13 6.65
C HIS A 8 -25.16 -32.26 7.54
N ILE A 9 -24.53 -31.12 7.83
CA ILE A 9 -23.32 -31.04 8.65
C ILE A 9 -23.68 -30.68 10.09
N GLU A 10 -23.41 -31.59 11.02
CA GLU A 10 -23.75 -31.43 12.43
C GLU A 10 -22.54 -31.02 13.29
N SER A 11 -21.32 -31.30 12.83
CA SER A 11 -20.07 -31.05 13.57
C SER A 11 -18.95 -30.50 12.68
N ALA A 12 -17.97 -29.84 13.30
CA ALA A 12 -16.78 -29.36 12.59
C ALA A 12 -15.94 -30.51 12.02
N GLN A 13 -15.87 -31.65 12.71
CA GLN A 13 -15.14 -32.83 12.21
C GLN A 13 -15.76 -33.36 10.91
N GLN A 14 -17.10 -33.40 10.85
CA GLN A 14 -17.80 -33.79 9.63
C GLN A 14 -17.55 -32.79 8.50
N PHE A 15 -17.61 -31.48 8.78
CA PHE A 15 -17.28 -30.44 7.79
C PHE A 15 -15.91 -30.66 7.12
N TRP A 16 -14.86 -30.85 7.93
CA TRP A 16 -13.50 -31.03 7.40
C TRP A 16 -13.31 -32.39 6.68
N SER A 17 -14.00 -33.44 7.13
CA SER A 17 -13.98 -34.75 6.44
C SER A 17 -14.61 -34.64 5.05
N GLU A 18 -15.79 -34.02 4.95
CA GLU A 18 -16.51 -33.85 3.68
C GLU A 18 -15.71 -32.98 2.70
N LEU A 19 -15.02 -31.94 3.19
CA LEU A 19 -14.09 -31.17 2.35
C LEU A 19 -12.98 -32.07 1.77
N GLY A 20 -12.40 -32.95 2.59
CA GLY A 20 -11.39 -33.90 2.14
C GLY A 20 -11.95 -34.85 1.06
N ASP A 21 -13.17 -35.34 1.23
CA ASP A 21 -13.82 -36.23 0.29
C ASP A 21 -14.17 -35.52 -1.03
N ILE A 22 -14.63 -34.27 -0.99
CA ILE A 22 -14.88 -33.44 -2.20
C ILE A 22 -13.59 -33.24 -3.00
N LEU A 23 -12.45 -33.07 -2.31
CA LEU A 23 -11.16 -32.86 -2.97
C LEU A 23 -10.50 -34.15 -3.48
N SER A 24 -11.02 -35.32 -3.08
CA SER A 24 -10.55 -36.63 -3.52
C SER A 24 -11.15 -37.01 -4.86
N LEU A 25 -10.33 -37.03 -5.92
CA LEU A 25 -10.75 -37.47 -7.24
C LEU A 25 -10.44 -38.95 -7.48
N PRO A 26 -11.35 -39.71 -8.13
CA PRO A 26 -11.02 -41.02 -8.69
C PRO A 26 -9.87 -40.92 -9.70
N LYS A 27 -9.05 -41.97 -9.82
CA LYS A 27 -7.89 -42.00 -10.73
C LYS A 27 -8.25 -41.75 -12.20
N ASP A 28 -9.48 -42.09 -12.61
CA ASP A 28 -9.99 -41.93 -13.97
C ASP A 28 -10.93 -40.71 -14.10
N ALA A 29 -10.81 -39.72 -13.20
CA ALA A 29 -11.66 -38.54 -13.20
C ALA A 29 -11.51 -37.74 -14.51
N THR A 30 -12.64 -37.32 -15.06
CA THR A 30 -12.68 -36.46 -16.26
C THR A 30 -12.52 -34.99 -15.88
N LEU A 31 -12.17 -34.13 -16.85
CA LEU A 31 -12.14 -32.68 -16.64
C LEU A 31 -13.51 -32.11 -16.21
N HIS A 32 -14.61 -32.72 -16.65
CA HIS A 32 -15.95 -32.33 -16.20
C HIS A 32 -16.18 -32.67 -14.72
N THR A 33 -15.67 -33.82 -14.26
CA THR A 33 -15.71 -34.22 -12.85
C THR A 33 -14.88 -33.25 -12.00
N LEU A 34 -13.72 -32.81 -12.50
CA LEU A 34 -12.89 -31.81 -11.85
C LEU A 34 -13.64 -30.48 -11.70
N ASP A 35 -14.20 -29.94 -12.79
CA ASP A 35 -14.93 -28.66 -12.76
C ASP A 35 -16.15 -28.75 -11.81
N GLY A 36 -16.82 -29.92 -11.78
CA GLY A 36 -17.92 -30.21 -10.85
C GLY A 36 -17.49 -30.22 -9.39
N ASN A 37 -16.40 -30.91 -9.04
CA ASN A 37 -15.88 -30.96 -7.67
C ASN A 37 -15.36 -29.59 -7.21
N LEU A 38 -14.75 -28.82 -8.10
CA LEU A 38 -14.31 -27.46 -7.82
C LEU A 38 -15.51 -26.57 -7.44
N ARG A 39 -16.59 -26.60 -8.22
CA ARG A 39 -17.83 -25.87 -7.90
C ARG A 39 -18.52 -26.39 -6.63
N ASN A 40 -18.49 -27.70 -6.41
CA ASN A 40 -19.03 -28.30 -5.19
C ASN A 40 -18.26 -27.83 -3.95
N PHE A 41 -16.93 -27.78 -4.01
CA PHE A 41 -16.09 -27.26 -2.94
C PHE A 41 -16.47 -25.80 -2.59
N ILE A 42 -16.54 -24.92 -3.60
CA ILE A 42 -16.88 -23.51 -3.39
C ILE A 42 -18.29 -23.38 -2.80
N THR A 43 -19.27 -24.12 -3.32
CA THR A 43 -20.66 -24.08 -2.85
C THR A 43 -20.80 -24.62 -1.42
N PHE A 44 -20.10 -25.70 -1.10
CA PHE A 44 -20.07 -26.29 0.23
C PHE A 44 -19.49 -25.30 1.25
N CYS A 45 -18.36 -24.67 0.93
CA CYS A 45 -17.78 -23.62 1.77
C CYS A 45 -18.71 -22.42 1.92
N ALA A 46 -19.33 -21.94 0.83
CA ALA A 46 -20.25 -20.80 0.86
C ALA A 46 -21.51 -21.06 1.68
N THR A 47 -21.95 -22.31 1.80
CA THR A 47 -23.10 -22.69 2.63
C THR A 47 -22.73 -22.72 4.13
N HIS A 48 -21.45 -22.92 4.45
CA HIS A 48 -21.01 -23.32 5.79
C HIS A 48 -19.98 -22.37 6.44
N HIS A 49 -19.49 -21.36 5.72
CA HIS A 49 -18.40 -20.48 6.19
C HIS A 49 -18.71 -19.75 7.49
N GLU A 50 -19.95 -19.29 7.67
CA GLU A 50 -20.32 -18.55 8.89
C GLU A 50 -20.15 -19.39 10.16
N ARG A 51 -20.34 -20.71 10.05
CA ARG A 51 -20.30 -21.63 11.19
C ARG A 51 -18.94 -22.28 11.39
N TYR A 52 -18.28 -22.67 10.31
CA TYR A 52 -17.07 -23.51 10.37
C TYR A 52 -15.80 -22.83 9.85
N LEU A 53 -15.93 -21.69 9.15
CA LEU A 53 -14.82 -20.89 8.63
C LEU A 53 -14.92 -19.44 9.15
N SER A 54 -15.22 -19.29 10.45
CA SER A 54 -15.48 -17.98 11.05
C SER A 54 -14.21 -17.16 11.35
N THR A 55 -13.05 -17.83 11.37
CA THR A 55 -11.74 -17.19 11.59
C THR A 55 -10.89 -17.18 10.32
N LEU A 56 -10.02 -16.19 10.19
CA LEU A 56 -9.07 -16.10 9.08
C LEU A 56 -8.20 -17.37 8.95
N ALA A 57 -7.72 -17.92 10.07
CA ALA A 57 -6.92 -19.14 10.06
C ALA A 57 -7.68 -20.36 9.50
N GLN A 58 -8.99 -20.47 9.77
CA GLN A 58 -9.81 -21.54 9.21
C GLN A 58 -10.06 -21.33 7.71
N LEU A 59 -10.32 -20.08 7.28
CA LEU A 59 -10.47 -19.74 5.86
C LEU A 59 -9.18 -20.02 5.09
N ASP A 60 -8.03 -19.59 5.61
CA ASP A 60 -6.72 -19.87 5.03
C ASP A 60 -6.48 -21.37 4.93
N HIS A 61 -6.74 -22.13 6.00
CA HIS A 61 -6.60 -23.58 5.98
C HIS A 61 -7.50 -24.21 4.92
N CYS A 62 -8.77 -23.80 4.83
CA CYS A 62 -9.71 -24.28 3.83
C CYS A 62 -9.25 -23.99 2.40
N CYS A 63 -8.82 -22.77 2.11
CA CYS A 63 -8.28 -22.40 0.80
C CYS A 63 -7.03 -23.21 0.48
N ASN A 64 -6.12 -23.37 1.44
CA ASN A 64 -4.90 -24.16 1.28
C ASN A 64 -5.21 -25.63 0.96
N LEU A 65 -6.22 -26.25 1.58
CA LEU A 65 -6.64 -27.61 1.23
C LEU A 65 -7.02 -27.73 -0.26
N LEU A 66 -7.76 -26.77 -0.81
CA LEU A 66 -8.07 -26.75 -2.24
C LEU A 66 -6.81 -26.58 -3.08
N LEU A 67 -5.99 -25.59 -2.76
CA LEU A 67 -4.81 -25.24 -3.54
C LEU A 67 -3.72 -26.32 -3.52
N ASP A 68 -3.63 -27.07 -2.43
CA ASP A 68 -2.68 -28.18 -2.24
C ASP A 68 -3.22 -29.53 -2.74
N SER A 69 -4.48 -29.58 -3.18
CA SER A 69 -5.06 -30.79 -3.77
C SER A 69 -4.34 -31.19 -5.07
N GLU A 70 -4.23 -32.50 -5.32
CA GLU A 70 -3.52 -33.05 -6.48
C GLU A 70 -4.11 -32.52 -7.80
N PHE A 71 -5.44 -32.39 -7.87
CA PHE A 71 -6.10 -31.92 -9.08
C PHE A 71 -5.90 -30.42 -9.31
N PHE A 72 -5.93 -29.60 -8.25
CA PHE A 72 -5.72 -28.17 -8.41
C PHE A 72 -4.27 -27.88 -8.78
N THR A 73 -3.30 -28.54 -8.15
CA THR A 73 -1.88 -28.35 -8.49
C THR A 73 -1.58 -28.75 -9.94
N PHE A 74 -2.14 -29.86 -10.42
CA PHE A 74 -1.94 -30.33 -11.80
C PHE A 74 -2.72 -29.52 -12.86
N HIS A 75 -3.90 -29.00 -12.54
CA HIS A 75 -4.76 -28.26 -13.45
C HIS A 75 -4.98 -26.79 -13.05
N SER A 76 -4.03 -26.18 -12.34
CA SER A 76 -4.20 -24.86 -11.71
C SER A 76 -4.67 -23.76 -12.65
N GLU A 77 -4.14 -23.71 -13.88
CA GLU A 77 -4.54 -22.71 -14.87
C GLU A 77 -6.02 -22.84 -15.26
N ARG A 78 -6.47 -24.07 -15.56
CA ARG A 78 -7.87 -24.34 -15.89
C ARG A 78 -8.77 -24.06 -14.70
N SER A 79 -8.41 -24.55 -13.51
CA SER A 79 -9.18 -24.34 -12.29
C SER A 79 -9.35 -22.83 -12.02
N CYS A 80 -8.28 -22.05 -12.17
CA CYS A 80 -8.35 -20.59 -12.04
C CYS A 80 -9.29 -19.96 -13.07
N ASP A 81 -9.21 -20.36 -14.35
CA ASP A 81 -10.11 -19.82 -15.39
C ASP A 81 -11.58 -20.17 -15.11
N THR A 82 -11.86 -21.40 -14.67
CA THR A 82 -13.21 -21.83 -14.25
C THR A 82 -13.73 -20.99 -13.09
N LEU A 83 -12.93 -20.81 -12.03
CA LEU A 83 -13.33 -20.01 -10.87
C LEU A 83 -13.52 -18.53 -11.21
N LEU A 84 -12.66 -17.97 -12.07
CA LEU A 84 -12.79 -16.58 -12.54
C LEU A 84 -14.06 -16.40 -13.36
N ASP A 85 -14.38 -17.35 -14.23
CA ASP A 85 -15.61 -17.34 -15.02
C ASP A 85 -16.87 -17.40 -14.12
N ASP A 86 -16.83 -18.22 -13.06
CA ASP A 86 -17.88 -18.29 -12.05
C ASP A 86 -18.00 -16.96 -11.28
N ALA A 87 -16.89 -16.36 -10.83
CA ALA A 87 -16.90 -15.07 -10.13
C ALA A 87 -17.49 -13.92 -10.96
N ARG A 88 -17.28 -13.91 -12.29
CA ARG A 88 -17.85 -12.88 -13.18
C ARG A 88 -19.37 -12.96 -13.35
N SER A 89 -19.95 -14.15 -13.17
CA SER A 89 -21.36 -14.41 -13.48
C SER A 89 -22.23 -14.62 -12.24
N ASN A 90 -21.61 -14.66 -11.06
CA ASN A 90 -22.28 -14.94 -9.81
C ASN A 90 -22.60 -13.64 -9.05
N THR A 91 -23.75 -13.61 -8.38
CA THR A 91 -24.22 -12.49 -7.55
C THR A 91 -24.42 -12.88 -6.09
N ASP A 92 -24.23 -14.16 -5.74
CA ASP A 92 -24.32 -14.65 -4.37
C ASP A 92 -23.10 -14.18 -3.57
N PRO A 93 -23.29 -13.34 -2.53
CA PRO A 93 -22.18 -12.81 -1.76
C PRO A 93 -21.38 -13.89 -1.02
N HIS A 94 -21.99 -15.01 -0.63
CA HIS A 94 -21.28 -16.07 0.08
C HIS A 94 -20.39 -16.88 -0.85
N LEU A 95 -20.83 -17.14 -2.08
CA LEU A 95 -20.00 -17.77 -3.12
C LEU A 95 -18.83 -16.86 -3.52
N LEU A 96 -19.10 -15.58 -3.77
CA LEU A 96 -18.07 -14.60 -4.08
C LEU A 96 -17.04 -14.48 -2.95
N PHE A 97 -17.48 -14.54 -1.69
CA PHE A 97 -16.59 -14.48 -0.54
C PHE A 97 -15.57 -15.62 -0.55
N ILE A 98 -16.01 -16.86 -0.81
CA ILE A 98 -15.09 -17.99 -0.92
C ILE A 98 -14.20 -17.87 -2.15
N LEU A 99 -14.75 -17.51 -3.31
CA LEU A 99 -13.97 -17.33 -4.54
C LEU A 99 -12.83 -16.33 -4.36
N TYR A 100 -13.13 -15.17 -3.76
CA TYR A 100 -12.14 -14.11 -3.54
C TYR A 100 -11.06 -14.50 -2.54
N ASN A 101 -11.40 -15.24 -1.47
CA ASN A 101 -10.40 -15.82 -0.56
C ASN A 101 -9.47 -16.78 -1.32
N VAL A 102 -10.03 -17.69 -2.14
CA VAL A 102 -9.22 -18.62 -2.95
C VAL A 102 -8.29 -17.86 -3.90
N PHE A 103 -8.77 -16.79 -4.55
CA PHE A 103 -7.96 -15.95 -5.43
C PHE A 103 -6.81 -15.25 -4.71
N LEU A 104 -7.06 -14.70 -3.52
CA LEU A 104 -6.01 -14.06 -2.71
C LEU A 104 -4.98 -15.08 -2.26
N CYS A 105 -5.39 -16.21 -1.67
CA CYS A 105 -4.47 -17.27 -1.26
C CYS A 105 -3.63 -17.80 -2.44
N TYR A 106 -4.25 -18.02 -3.60
CA TYR A 106 -3.54 -18.47 -4.79
C TYR A 106 -2.59 -17.40 -5.32
N GLY A 107 -3.04 -16.15 -5.38
CA GLY A 107 -2.26 -15.02 -5.89
C GLY A 107 -1.08 -14.64 -5.01
N HIS A 108 -1.17 -14.81 -3.69
CA HIS A 108 -0.03 -14.65 -2.77
C HIS A 108 1.04 -15.71 -2.99
N ARG A 109 0.66 -16.96 -3.29
CA ARG A 109 1.58 -18.04 -3.67
C ARG A 109 2.14 -17.84 -5.09
N HIS A 110 1.34 -17.27 -6.00
CA HIS A 110 1.67 -17.08 -7.41
C HIS A 110 1.37 -15.65 -7.87
N PRO A 111 2.24 -14.66 -7.60
CA PRO A 111 1.99 -13.26 -7.96
C PRO A 111 1.73 -13.02 -9.45
N SER A 112 2.17 -13.93 -10.34
CA SER A 112 1.84 -13.89 -11.77
C SER A 112 0.35 -14.01 -12.06
N PHE A 113 -0.45 -14.57 -11.16
CA PHE A 113 -1.91 -14.66 -11.28
C PHE A 113 -2.54 -13.28 -11.42
N PHE A 114 -2.09 -12.31 -10.61
CA PHE A 114 -2.52 -10.92 -10.70
C PHE A 114 -1.96 -10.16 -11.91
N ARG A 115 -0.99 -10.69 -12.67
CA ARG A 115 -0.42 -9.98 -13.84
C ARG A 115 -1.30 -10.02 -15.09
N SER A 116 -2.25 -10.95 -15.16
CA SER A 116 -3.07 -11.14 -16.37
C SER A 116 -4.18 -10.09 -16.46
N SER A 117 -3.91 -8.98 -17.16
CA SER A 117 -4.93 -7.94 -17.41
C SER A 117 -6.21 -8.55 -18.04
N LYS A 118 -6.08 -9.49 -18.99
CA LYS A 118 -7.25 -10.17 -19.61
C LYS A 118 -8.16 -10.85 -18.59
N ARG A 119 -7.60 -11.48 -17.55
CA ARG A 119 -8.37 -12.17 -16.50
C ARG A 119 -9.05 -11.18 -15.56
N TRP A 120 -8.34 -10.13 -15.17
CA TRP A 120 -8.77 -9.22 -14.11
C TRP A 120 -9.60 -8.02 -14.58
N GLN A 121 -9.40 -7.54 -15.80
CA GLN A 121 -10.14 -6.39 -16.34
C GLN A 121 -11.67 -6.53 -16.21
N PRO A 122 -12.29 -7.68 -16.51
CA PRO A 122 -13.73 -7.86 -16.32
C PRO A 122 -14.18 -7.87 -14.85
N LEU A 123 -13.29 -8.23 -13.92
CA LEU A 123 -13.61 -8.31 -12.49
C LEU A 123 -13.45 -6.98 -11.77
N ILE A 124 -12.54 -6.10 -12.21
CA ILE A 124 -12.31 -4.79 -11.57
C ILE A 124 -13.60 -4.01 -11.32
N PRO A 125 -14.52 -3.84 -12.29
CA PRO A 125 -15.79 -3.15 -12.05
C PRO A 125 -16.63 -3.79 -10.94
N LEU A 126 -16.69 -5.13 -10.92
CA LEU A 126 -17.46 -5.88 -9.91
C LEU A 126 -16.88 -5.70 -8.51
N LEU A 127 -15.54 -5.67 -8.41
CA LEU A 127 -14.85 -5.38 -7.15
C LEU A 127 -15.13 -3.95 -6.66
N MET A 128 -15.16 -2.99 -7.59
CA MET A 128 -15.48 -1.59 -7.27
C MET A 128 -16.93 -1.44 -6.78
N ASP A 129 -17.87 -2.18 -7.36
CA ASP A 129 -19.29 -2.11 -6.96
C ASP A 129 -19.51 -2.50 -5.49
N HIS A 130 -18.75 -3.48 -4.97
CA HIS A 130 -18.80 -3.85 -3.55
C HIS A 130 -18.46 -2.69 -2.60
N LEU A 131 -17.72 -1.69 -3.07
CA LEU A 131 -17.35 -0.51 -2.30
C LEU A 131 -18.33 0.65 -2.46
N LEU A 132 -19.05 0.70 -3.57
CA LEU A 132 -20.08 1.71 -3.83
C LEU A 132 -21.38 1.45 -3.08
N ILE A 133 -21.71 0.17 -2.84
CA ILE A 133 -22.96 -0.23 -2.16
C ILE A 133 -22.93 0.09 -0.65
N GLN A 134 -21.76 0.31 -0.07
CA GLN A 134 -21.58 0.52 1.36
C GLN A 134 -21.85 1.99 1.73
N THR A 135 -23.10 2.29 2.12
CA THR A 135 -23.57 3.67 2.28
C THR A 135 -23.24 4.34 3.62
N THR A 136 -22.92 3.61 4.69
CA THR A 136 -22.90 4.24 6.03
C THR A 136 -21.91 3.73 7.06
N GLU A 137 -21.37 2.52 6.98
CA GLU A 137 -20.26 2.03 7.81
C GLU A 137 -19.98 0.58 7.37
N ILE A 138 -18.73 0.27 7.02
CA ILE A 138 -18.35 -1.09 6.64
C ILE A 138 -18.23 -1.90 7.93
N SER A 139 -19.31 -2.56 8.32
CA SER A 139 -19.28 -3.54 9.41
C SER A 139 -18.77 -4.87 8.87
N LEU A 140 -17.64 -5.33 9.42
CA LEU A 140 -17.05 -6.63 9.09
C LEU A 140 -17.85 -7.82 9.66
N GLU A 141 -18.95 -7.57 10.37
CA GLU A 141 -19.87 -8.60 10.85
C GLU A 141 -20.71 -9.18 9.70
N PHE A 142 -21.10 -8.34 8.74
CA PHE A 142 -21.93 -8.72 7.60
C PHE A 142 -21.09 -9.14 6.39
N ILE A 143 -21.67 -9.96 5.53
CA ILE A 143 -20.99 -10.51 4.36
C ILE A 143 -20.57 -9.42 3.37
N GLU A 144 -21.38 -8.37 3.21
CA GLU A 144 -21.08 -7.23 2.35
C GLU A 144 -19.83 -6.49 2.81
N GLY A 145 -19.64 -6.34 4.13
CA GLY A 145 -18.45 -5.71 4.70
C GLY A 145 -17.19 -6.53 4.48
N LYS A 146 -17.28 -7.84 4.71
CA LYS A 146 -16.19 -8.80 4.45
C LYS A 146 -15.81 -8.83 2.96
N LEU A 147 -16.81 -8.83 2.08
CA LEU A 147 -16.59 -8.76 0.63
C LEU A 147 -15.93 -7.45 0.21
N GLY A 148 -16.37 -6.31 0.76
CA GLY A 148 -15.74 -5.02 0.50
C GLY A 148 -14.26 -5.03 0.87
N LEU A 149 -13.92 -5.59 2.04
CA LEU A 149 -12.51 -5.72 2.46
C LEU A 149 -11.70 -6.58 1.48
N LEU A 150 -12.20 -7.76 1.09
CA LEU A 150 -11.53 -8.62 0.10
C LEU A 150 -11.42 -7.95 -1.27
N ALA A 151 -12.43 -7.19 -1.69
CA ALA A 151 -12.41 -6.44 -2.94
C ALA A 151 -11.31 -5.37 -2.93
N ILE A 152 -11.13 -4.65 -1.80
CA ILE A 152 -10.05 -3.68 -1.61
C ILE A 152 -8.69 -4.38 -1.71
N GLU A 153 -8.52 -5.50 -1.02
CA GLU A 153 -7.26 -6.26 -1.02
C GLU A 153 -6.91 -6.76 -2.43
N MET A 154 -7.88 -7.30 -3.17
CA MET A 154 -7.66 -7.71 -4.56
C MET A 154 -7.36 -6.54 -5.49
N LEU A 155 -8.07 -5.42 -5.35
CA LEU A 155 -7.80 -4.21 -6.14
C LEU A 155 -6.39 -3.67 -5.85
N TYR A 156 -5.97 -3.71 -4.59
CA TYR A 156 -4.60 -3.40 -4.19
C TYR A 156 -3.60 -4.34 -4.86
N GLU A 157 -3.82 -5.65 -4.82
CA GLU A 157 -2.95 -6.65 -5.45
C GLU A 157 -2.81 -6.47 -6.96
N VAL A 158 -3.93 -6.23 -7.64
CA VAL A 158 -3.96 -5.91 -9.07
C VAL A 158 -3.17 -4.64 -9.36
N CYS A 159 -3.39 -3.56 -8.60
CA CYS A 159 -2.65 -2.29 -8.77
C CYS A 159 -1.18 -2.39 -8.36
N ARG A 160 -0.81 -3.31 -7.48
CA ARG A 160 0.58 -3.54 -7.06
C ARG A 160 1.38 -4.26 -8.14
N VAL A 161 0.75 -5.21 -8.83
CA VAL A 161 1.42 -6.17 -9.70
C VAL A 161 1.31 -5.82 -11.19
N GLN A 162 0.25 -5.13 -11.61
CA GLN A 162 0.04 -4.72 -13.00
C GLN A 162 0.56 -3.30 -13.28
N ASN A 163 0.75 -2.99 -14.56
CA ASN A 163 0.88 -1.62 -15.06
C ASN A 163 -0.38 -1.31 -15.87
N LEU A 164 -1.37 -0.69 -15.24
CA LEU A 164 -2.64 -0.37 -15.87
C LEU A 164 -2.45 0.72 -16.93
N SER A 165 -3.00 0.49 -18.11
CA SER A 165 -3.02 1.50 -19.17
C SER A 165 -3.89 2.69 -18.80
N SER A 166 -3.64 3.82 -19.47
CA SER A 166 -4.50 5.00 -19.39
C SER A 166 -5.97 4.73 -19.71
N ALA A 167 -6.28 3.68 -20.48
CA ALA A 167 -7.65 3.30 -20.78
C ALA A 167 -8.32 2.59 -19.60
N GLU A 168 -7.61 1.64 -18.99
CA GLU A 168 -8.07 0.86 -17.84
C GLU A 168 -8.23 1.76 -16.60
N LEU A 169 -7.32 2.74 -16.41
CA LEU A 169 -7.40 3.70 -15.30
C LEU A 169 -8.62 4.63 -15.36
N ARG A 170 -9.34 4.72 -16.49
CA ARG A 170 -10.50 5.61 -16.61
C ARG A 170 -11.68 5.19 -15.75
N ILE A 171 -11.78 3.90 -15.41
CA ILE A 171 -12.85 3.36 -14.58
C ILE A 171 -12.80 3.95 -13.16
N PHE A 172 -11.60 4.24 -12.65
CA PHE A 172 -11.38 4.95 -11.40
C PHE A 172 -11.61 6.45 -11.63
N ASP A 173 -12.89 6.83 -11.67
CA ASP A 173 -13.29 8.21 -11.86
C ASP A 173 -13.15 9.05 -10.59
N ASP A 174 -13.35 10.36 -10.76
CA ASP A 174 -13.22 11.33 -9.68
C ASP A 174 -14.20 11.01 -8.54
N ALA A 175 -15.42 10.53 -8.83
CA ALA A 175 -16.44 10.24 -7.83
C ALA A 175 -16.10 9.00 -7.01
N TYR A 176 -15.59 7.95 -7.66
CA TYR A 176 -15.13 6.75 -6.99
C TYR A 176 -13.96 7.04 -6.04
N ILE A 177 -12.95 7.79 -6.50
CA ILE A 177 -11.80 8.16 -5.66
C ILE A 177 -12.24 9.05 -4.49
N ASP A 178 -13.17 9.98 -4.73
CA ASP A 178 -13.76 10.83 -3.70
C ASP A 178 -14.43 9.98 -2.61
N HIS A 179 -15.26 9.01 -3.02
CA HIS A 179 -15.92 8.07 -2.13
C HIS A 179 -14.92 7.23 -1.31
N LEU A 180 -13.82 6.77 -1.91
CA LEU A 180 -12.77 6.06 -1.15
C LEU A 180 -12.18 6.92 -0.03
N PHE A 181 -11.96 8.21 -0.28
CA PHE A 181 -11.53 9.14 0.78
C PHE A 181 -12.61 9.33 1.86
N ASP A 182 -13.89 9.38 1.50
CA ASP A 182 -14.98 9.40 2.50
C ASP A 182 -14.99 8.15 3.39
N ILE A 183 -14.74 6.96 2.80
CA ILE A 183 -14.62 5.73 3.58
C ILE A 183 -13.40 5.79 4.51
N VAL A 184 -12.24 6.24 4.04
CA VAL A 184 -11.04 6.38 4.90
C VAL A 184 -11.30 7.31 6.08
N GLU A 185 -12.01 8.42 5.88
CA GLU A 185 -12.25 9.39 6.95
C GLU A 185 -13.36 8.94 7.92
N SER A 186 -14.29 8.09 7.47
CA SER A 186 -15.33 7.50 8.34
C SER A 186 -14.87 6.26 9.11
N THR A 187 -13.84 5.54 8.63
CA THR A 187 -13.41 4.25 9.21
C THR A 187 -12.28 4.35 10.24
N ARG A 188 -12.14 5.49 10.94
CA ARG A 188 -11.03 5.73 11.89
C ARG A 188 -10.88 4.65 12.97
N SER A 189 -11.98 4.04 13.42
CA SER A 189 -11.99 3.00 14.45
C SER A 189 -11.62 1.60 13.95
N ASN A 190 -11.73 1.35 12.63
CA ASN A 190 -11.46 0.06 12.02
C ASN A 190 -10.11 0.10 11.29
N GLU A 191 -9.02 -0.13 12.04
CA GLU A 191 -7.64 -0.03 11.52
C GLU A 191 -7.41 -0.93 10.29
N ILE A 192 -7.94 -2.17 10.29
CA ILE A 192 -7.73 -3.16 9.23
C ILE A 192 -8.27 -2.62 7.89
N LEU A 193 -9.52 -2.20 7.90
CA LEU A 193 -10.18 -1.67 6.72
C LEU A 193 -9.54 -0.35 6.26
N ASN A 194 -9.24 0.54 7.21
CA ASN A 194 -8.64 1.82 6.92
C ASN A 194 -7.28 1.66 6.23
N TYR A 195 -6.44 0.75 6.72
CA TYR A 195 -5.12 0.51 6.13
C TYR A 195 -5.23 -0.19 4.78
N SER A 196 -6.18 -1.09 4.61
CA SER A 196 -6.43 -1.73 3.31
C SER A 196 -6.83 -0.70 2.25
N LEU A 197 -7.70 0.25 2.60
CA LEU A 197 -8.08 1.36 1.72
C LEU A 197 -6.91 2.27 1.40
N ILE A 198 -6.08 2.60 2.39
CA ILE A 198 -4.89 3.43 2.18
C ILE A 198 -3.90 2.71 1.26
N LYS A 199 -3.62 1.41 1.50
CA LYS A 199 -2.78 0.56 0.61
C LYS A 199 -3.28 0.64 -0.83
N PHE A 200 -4.58 0.49 -1.04
CA PHE A 200 -5.20 0.60 -2.36
C PHE A 200 -5.07 2.01 -2.95
N LEU A 201 -5.34 3.07 -2.19
CA LEU A 201 -5.22 4.46 -2.67
C LEU A 201 -3.78 4.80 -3.08
N VAL A 202 -2.78 4.39 -2.30
CA VAL A 202 -1.37 4.67 -2.63
C VAL A 202 -0.87 3.82 -3.80
N SER A 203 -1.35 2.58 -3.97
CA SER A 203 -1.03 1.78 -5.15
C SER A 203 -1.73 2.31 -6.40
N LEU A 204 -2.97 2.78 -6.30
CA LEU A 204 -3.69 3.44 -7.39
C LEU A 204 -3.02 4.77 -7.79
N ASN A 205 -2.55 5.56 -6.81
CA ASN A 205 -1.76 6.76 -7.06
C ASN A 205 -0.48 6.46 -7.86
N GLU A 206 0.23 5.38 -7.51
CA GLU A 206 1.40 4.91 -8.27
C GLU A 206 1.03 4.60 -9.72
N GLN A 207 -0.10 3.91 -9.97
CA GLN A 207 -0.54 3.60 -11.32
C GLN A 207 -0.77 4.87 -12.16
N PHE A 208 -1.38 5.92 -11.59
CA PHE A 208 -1.50 7.21 -12.26
C PHE A 208 -0.14 7.87 -12.51
N MET A 209 0.81 7.78 -11.57
CA MET A 209 2.16 8.29 -11.76
C MET A 209 2.88 7.58 -12.92
N VAL A 210 2.84 6.25 -12.94
CA VAL A 210 3.47 5.44 -14.00
C VAL A 210 2.85 5.73 -15.37
N ALA A 211 1.52 5.81 -15.45
CA ALA A 211 0.82 6.11 -16.70
C ALA A 211 1.19 7.50 -17.27
N SER A 212 1.42 8.50 -16.40
CA SER A 212 1.86 9.84 -16.82
C SER A 212 3.26 9.85 -17.44
N VAL A 213 4.18 9.02 -16.92
CA VAL A 213 5.56 8.90 -17.45
C VAL A 213 5.59 8.18 -18.79
N GLN A 214 4.69 7.21 -19.00
CA GLN A 214 4.61 6.45 -20.26
C GLN A 214 3.95 7.25 -21.40
N ASN A 215 3.10 8.23 -21.08
CA ASN A 215 2.41 9.07 -22.06
C ASN A 215 2.73 10.58 -21.90
N PRO A 216 4.00 11.01 -21.96
CA PRO A 216 4.39 12.40 -21.70
C PRO A 216 3.89 13.39 -22.78
N SER A 217 3.37 12.87 -23.90
CA SER A 217 3.08 13.62 -25.13
C SER A 217 1.82 14.49 -25.09
N ARG A 218 1.04 14.49 -24.00
CA ARG A 218 -0.16 15.33 -23.85
C ARG A 218 -0.03 16.42 -22.78
N ASP A 219 0.75 16.18 -21.72
CA ASP A 219 0.76 17.08 -20.55
C ASP A 219 1.67 18.30 -20.70
N ALA A 220 2.76 18.19 -21.47
CA ALA A 220 3.75 19.27 -21.60
C ALA A 220 3.28 20.48 -22.45
N LYS A 221 2.20 20.34 -23.23
CA LYS A 221 1.70 21.44 -24.09
C LYS A 221 0.56 22.26 -23.46
N GLU A 222 -0.13 21.76 -22.44
CA GLU A 222 -1.25 22.48 -21.81
C GLU A 222 -0.83 23.45 -20.70
N HIS A 223 0.33 23.26 -20.07
CA HIS A 223 0.84 24.21 -19.06
C HIS A 223 1.46 25.49 -19.66
N ALA A 224 1.61 25.58 -20.98
CA ALA A 224 2.17 26.76 -21.65
C ALA A 224 1.11 27.71 -22.24
N THR A 225 -0.18 27.34 -22.28
CA THR A 225 -1.22 28.15 -22.94
C THR A 225 -2.51 28.27 -22.14
N ALA A 226 -2.42 28.61 -20.85
CA ALA A 226 -3.57 29.10 -20.08
C ALA A 226 -3.60 30.65 -20.11
N THR A 227 -3.95 31.21 -21.26
CA THR A 227 -4.45 32.57 -21.37
C THR A 227 -5.57 32.57 -22.41
N THR A 228 -6.74 33.08 -22.02
CA THR A 228 -7.99 33.27 -22.77
C THR A 228 -8.94 32.06 -22.96
N GLY A 229 -10.00 32.08 -22.16
CA GLY A 229 -11.40 31.75 -22.48
C GLY A 229 -11.69 30.68 -23.53
N GLY A 230 -11.83 29.43 -23.09
CA GLY A 230 -12.46 28.34 -23.84
C GLY A 230 -12.62 27.12 -22.95
N LEU A 231 -13.82 26.52 -22.91
CA LEU A 231 -14.15 25.38 -22.06
C LEU A 231 -13.27 24.16 -22.44
N PRO A 232 -12.39 23.64 -21.57
CA PRO A 232 -11.52 22.53 -21.94
C PRO A 232 -12.26 21.20 -21.73
N THR A 233 -12.90 20.70 -22.79
CA THR A 233 -13.40 19.33 -22.89
C THR A 233 -12.29 18.40 -23.37
N LYS A 234 -11.42 17.98 -22.43
CA LYS A 234 -10.65 16.72 -22.39
C LYS A 234 -9.64 16.81 -21.25
N LYS A 235 -10.07 16.44 -20.02
CA LYS A 235 -9.15 16.25 -18.88
C LYS A 235 -8.04 15.30 -19.32
N ALA A 236 -6.82 15.82 -19.46
CA ALA A 236 -5.62 15.00 -19.44
C ALA A 236 -5.66 14.12 -18.18
N LEU A 237 -5.10 12.91 -18.26
CA LEU A 237 -5.03 11.97 -17.13
C LEU A 237 -3.97 12.46 -16.13
N THR A 238 -4.23 13.62 -15.52
CA THR A 238 -3.59 14.08 -14.31
C THR A 238 -3.80 13.02 -13.23
N ASN A 239 -2.84 12.86 -12.33
CA ASN A 239 -2.98 11.99 -11.18
C ASN A 239 -4.27 12.34 -10.40
N ARG A 240 -5.31 11.51 -10.56
CA ARG A 240 -6.65 11.80 -10.04
C ARG A 240 -6.69 11.68 -8.53
N VAL A 241 -5.96 10.71 -7.96
CA VAL A 241 -5.84 10.55 -6.51
C VAL A 241 -5.30 11.83 -5.88
N LEU A 242 -4.21 12.37 -6.41
CA LEU A 242 -3.67 13.66 -5.96
C LEU A 242 -4.66 14.81 -6.19
N ALA A 243 -5.30 14.88 -7.37
CA ALA A 243 -6.22 15.97 -7.70
C ALA A 243 -7.43 16.03 -6.75
N ILE A 244 -8.00 14.87 -6.41
CA ILE A 244 -9.10 14.77 -5.43
C ILE A 244 -8.60 15.13 -4.03
N LEU A 245 -7.43 14.61 -3.62
CA LEU A 245 -6.83 14.95 -2.34
C LEU A 245 -6.59 16.47 -2.20
N MET A 246 -6.10 17.14 -3.24
CA MET A 246 -5.90 18.59 -3.26
C MET A 246 -7.21 19.38 -3.11
N ARG A 247 -8.33 18.86 -3.61
CA ARG A 247 -9.65 19.48 -3.42
C ARG A 247 -10.18 19.30 -1.99
N ARG A 248 -9.61 18.35 -1.24
CA ARG A 248 -10.08 17.86 0.05
C ARG A 248 -9.07 18.01 1.19
N LEU A 249 -8.03 18.82 1.04
CA LEU A 249 -6.91 18.92 2.00
C LEU A 249 -7.35 19.10 3.47
N TYR A 250 -8.46 19.79 3.72
CA TYR A 250 -8.96 20.05 5.08
C TYR A 250 -9.90 18.97 5.63
N SER A 251 -10.36 18.04 4.78
CA SER A 251 -11.32 16.98 5.10
C SER A 251 -10.74 15.58 4.96
N THR A 252 -9.43 15.44 4.70
CA THR A 252 -8.75 14.14 4.57
C THR A 252 -7.64 14.01 5.62
N LYS A 253 -7.95 14.14 6.91
CA LYS A 253 -6.91 14.16 7.96
C LYS A 253 -6.51 12.76 8.36
N THR A 254 -7.48 11.86 8.50
CA THR A 254 -7.26 10.46 8.88
C THR A 254 -6.36 9.76 7.86
N PHE A 255 -6.53 10.03 6.57
CA PHE A 255 -5.61 9.55 5.54
C PHE A 255 -4.15 9.94 5.85
N GLY A 256 -3.89 11.22 6.10
CA GLY A 256 -2.54 11.72 6.38
C GLY A 256 -1.95 11.16 7.67
N GLU A 257 -2.73 11.16 8.77
CA GLU A 257 -2.32 10.58 10.05
C GLU A 257 -1.91 9.10 9.88
N ASN A 258 -2.71 8.33 9.15
CA ASN A 258 -2.46 6.90 8.95
C ASN A 258 -1.32 6.61 7.97
N LEU A 259 -1.01 7.47 6.99
CA LEU A 259 0.22 7.33 6.19
C LEU A 259 1.47 7.33 7.08
N ILE A 260 1.54 8.26 8.03
CA ILE A 260 2.68 8.37 8.96
C ILE A 260 2.70 7.19 9.92
N PHE A 261 1.53 6.80 10.42
CA PHE A 261 1.40 5.69 11.35
C PHE A 261 1.83 4.36 10.74
N MET A 262 1.36 4.06 9.53
CA MET A 262 1.75 2.87 8.76
C MET A 262 3.26 2.88 8.51
N LEU A 263 3.85 4.03 8.12
CA LEU A 263 5.30 4.15 7.94
C LEU A 263 6.07 3.92 9.25
N ASN A 264 5.53 4.36 10.39
CA ASN A 264 6.18 4.19 11.69
C ASN A 264 6.14 2.75 12.20
N ARG A 265 5.08 2.00 11.88
CA ARG A 265 4.85 0.61 12.30
C ARG A 265 5.32 -0.44 11.30
N ALA A 266 5.74 -0.04 10.11
CA ALA A 266 6.18 -0.98 9.09
C ALA A 266 7.42 -1.75 9.55
N ASP A 267 7.35 -3.07 9.41
CA ASP A 267 8.45 -3.99 9.68
C ASP A 267 9.27 -4.25 8.40
N ASP A 268 10.31 -5.09 8.49
CA ASP A 268 11.18 -5.45 7.36
C ASP A 268 10.59 -6.58 6.48
N SER A 269 9.27 -6.78 6.49
CA SER A 269 8.61 -7.74 5.59
C SER A 269 8.58 -7.21 4.14
N ASP A 270 8.62 -8.08 3.14
CA ASP A 270 8.61 -7.68 1.72
C ASP A 270 7.35 -6.86 1.36
N GLU A 271 6.20 -7.22 1.94
CA GLU A 271 4.96 -6.48 1.74
C GLU A 271 5.05 -5.08 2.37
N ASP A 272 5.52 -4.99 3.62
CA ASP A 272 5.64 -3.71 4.31
C ASP A 272 6.63 -2.80 3.61
N LEU A 273 7.77 -3.31 3.15
CA LEU A 273 8.73 -2.55 2.34
C LEU A 273 8.08 -2.01 1.05
N CYS A 274 7.22 -2.80 0.40
CA CYS A 274 6.47 -2.35 -0.77
C CYS A 274 5.51 -1.19 -0.40
N VAL A 275 4.73 -1.35 0.68
CA VAL A 275 3.81 -0.33 1.16
C VAL A 275 4.55 0.94 1.58
N GLN A 276 5.69 0.82 2.28
CA GLN A 276 6.55 1.94 2.62
C GLN A 276 6.98 2.72 1.38
N LEU A 277 7.40 2.04 0.30
CA LEU A 277 7.76 2.71 -0.95
C LEU A 277 6.58 3.48 -1.55
N LEU A 278 5.38 2.89 -1.57
CA LEU A 278 4.18 3.56 -2.09
C LEU A 278 3.82 4.80 -1.26
N ILE A 279 3.87 4.70 0.08
CA ILE A 279 3.65 5.83 0.99
C ILE A 279 4.70 6.92 0.76
N LEU A 280 5.98 6.57 0.66
CA LEU A 280 7.05 7.53 0.41
C LEU A 280 6.87 8.28 -0.92
N LYS A 281 6.41 7.60 -1.97
CA LYS A 281 6.11 8.26 -3.25
C LYS A 281 4.89 9.19 -3.15
N MET A 282 3.88 8.82 -2.37
CA MET A 282 2.75 9.70 -2.07
C MET A 282 3.20 10.95 -1.30
N LEU A 283 4.05 10.78 -0.28
CA LEU A 283 4.65 11.89 0.48
C LEU A 283 5.53 12.79 -0.40
N TYR A 284 6.35 12.20 -1.28
CA TYR A 284 7.13 12.96 -2.26
C TYR A 284 6.24 13.87 -3.10
N LEU A 285 5.14 13.31 -3.63
CA LEU A 285 4.20 14.03 -4.47
C LEU A 285 3.54 15.18 -3.71
N LEU A 286 3.09 14.94 -2.48
CA LEU A 286 2.52 15.97 -1.61
C LEU A 286 3.49 17.12 -1.32
N PHE A 287 4.74 16.80 -0.96
CA PHE A 287 5.74 17.83 -0.62
C PHE A 287 6.31 18.55 -1.84
N THR A 288 6.13 18.04 -3.05
CA THR A 288 6.62 18.67 -4.29
C THR A 288 5.52 19.40 -5.06
N THR A 289 4.24 19.13 -4.77
CA THR A 289 3.11 19.77 -5.44
C THR A 289 2.74 21.10 -4.77
N PRO A 290 2.76 22.23 -5.49
CA PRO A 290 2.33 23.52 -4.96
C PRO A 290 0.89 23.45 -4.44
N GLY A 291 0.64 24.02 -3.25
CA GLY A 291 -0.66 23.97 -2.58
C GLY A 291 -0.91 22.75 -1.69
N ALA A 292 -0.19 21.63 -1.91
CA ALA A 292 -0.27 20.45 -1.05
C ALA A 292 0.82 20.39 0.04
N GLN A 293 1.82 21.27 -0.05
CA GLN A 293 3.02 21.28 0.82
C GLN A 293 2.72 21.47 2.32
N GLU A 294 1.58 22.07 2.65
CA GLU A 294 1.15 22.35 4.03
C GLU A 294 0.00 21.43 4.48
N TYR A 295 -0.21 20.31 3.78
CA TYR A 295 -1.28 19.35 4.08
C TYR A 295 -1.18 18.76 5.49
N PHE A 296 0.02 18.40 5.94
CA PHE A 296 0.25 17.84 7.27
C PHE A 296 0.35 18.93 8.32
N TYR A 297 -0.13 18.65 9.54
CA TYR A 297 0.11 19.54 10.67
C TYR A 297 1.59 19.52 11.08
N THR A 298 2.05 20.59 11.71
CA THR A 298 3.45 20.71 12.16
C THR A 298 3.86 19.60 13.11
N ASN A 299 2.95 19.08 13.94
CA ASN A 299 3.25 17.95 14.83
C ASN A 299 3.48 16.65 14.05
N ASP A 300 2.67 16.38 13.03
CA ASP A 300 2.81 15.22 12.16
C ASP A 300 4.14 15.27 11.40
N LEU A 301 4.54 16.44 10.90
CA LEU A 301 5.84 16.64 10.25
C LEU A 301 7.02 16.35 11.20
N ARG A 302 6.90 16.69 12.48
CA ARG A 302 7.94 16.38 13.48
C ARG A 302 8.04 14.87 13.72
N VAL A 303 6.91 14.18 13.83
CA VAL A 303 6.86 12.72 13.91
C VAL A 303 7.49 12.10 12.67
N LEU A 304 7.18 12.63 11.48
CA LEU A 304 7.74 12.15 10.22
C LEU A 304 9.28 12.30 10.17
N ILE A 305 9.83 13.40 10.69
CA ILE A 305 11.29 13.55 10.82
C ILE A 305 11.89 12.49 11.74
N ASP A 306 11.25 12.20 12.88
CA ASP A 306 11.73 11.16 13.80
C ASP A 306 11.68 9.77 13.14
N VAL A 307 10.62 9.46 12.38
CA VAL A 307 10.51 8.24 11.57
C VAL A 307 11.63 8.15 10.54
N PHE A 308 11.88 9.23 9.79
CA PHE A 308 12.90 9.27 8.75
C PHE A 308 14.32 9.11 9.30
N VAL A 309 14.64 9.79 10.40
CA VAL A 309 15.95 9.65 11.05
C VAL A 309 16.16 8.23 11.56
N ARG A 310 15.14 7.63 12.20
CA ARG A 310 15.20 6.24 12.66
C ARG A 310 15.38 5.28 11.49
N ALA A 311 14.56 5.40 10.44
CA ALA A 311 14.64 4.54 9.26
C ALA A 311 16.02 4.64 8.60
N LEU A 312 16.53 5.85 8.33
CA LEU A 312 17.83 6.05 7.70
C LEU A 312 19.01 5.48 8.51
N ASN A 313 18.94 5.50 9.84
CA ASN A 313 19.97 4.89 10.70
C ASN A 313 19.89 3.36 10.75
N ASN A 314 18.69 2.79 10.60
CA ASN A 314 18.45 1.35 10.72
C ASN A 314 18.58 0.61 9.37
N LEU A 315 18.47 1.32 8.24
CA LEU A 315 18.55 0.71 6.92
C LEU A 315 19.92 0.04 6.73
N SER A 316 19.87 -1.26 6.47
CA SER A 316 21.03 -2.02 6.02
C SER A 316 21.57 -1.46 4.70
N GLU A 317 22.77 -1.87 4.37
CA GLU A 317 23.49 -1.32 3.22
C GLU A 317 23.10 -1.95 1.89
N GLU A 318 22.36 -3.06 1.96
CA GLU A 318 21.77 -3.73 0.81
C GLU A 318 20.52 -2.97 0.33
N ASN A 319 19.87 -2.21 1.23
CA ASN A 319 18.64 -1.48 0.98
C ASN A 319 18.86 -0.06 0.43
N GLU A 320 19.80 0.09 -0.50
CA GLU A 320 20.16 1.37 -1.13
C GLU A 320 18.98 2.05 -1.85
N SER A 321 18.13 1.28 -2.53
CA SER A 321 16.94 1.83 -3.22
C SER A 321 15.97 2.50 -2.25
N MET A 322 15.73 1.85 -1.09
CA MET A 322 14.89 2.40 -0.04
C MET A 322 15.53 3.65 0.57
N ARG A 323 16.84 3.61 0.86
CA ARG A 323 17.61 4.77 1.32
C ARG A 323 17.49 5.96 0.36
N HIS A 324 17.62 5.73 -0.95
CA HIS A 324 17.46 6.77 -1.95
C HIS A 324 16.06 7.38 -1.91
N THR A 325 15.04 6.54 -1.71
CA THR A 325 13.64 6.97 -1.64
C THR A 325 13.40 7.86 -0.42
N TYR A 326 13.83 7.44 0.78
CA TYR A 326 13.78 8.28 1.98
C TYR A 326 14.50 9.62 1.79
N LEU A 327 15.73 9.61 1.25
CA LEU A 327 16.49 10.84 1.02
C LEU A 327 15.82 11.78 0.00
N ARG A 328 15.19 11.23 -1.05
CA ARG A 328 14.43 12.00 -2.05
C ARG A 328 13.21 12.68 -1.45
N VAL A 329 12.54 12.05 -0.48
CA VAL A 329 11.39 12.62 0.23
C VAL A 329 11.83 13.59 1.33
N LEU A 330 12.95 13.31 2.00
CA LEU A 330 13.48 14.14 3.07
C LEU A 330 13.80 15.56 2.60
N HIS A 331 14.37 15.70 1.39
CA HIS A 331 14.70 17.02 0.85
C HIS A 331 13.48 17.96 0.75
N PRO A 332 12.40 17.63 0.01
CA PRO A 332 11.21 18.49 -0.05
C PRO A 332 10.48 18.56 1.31
N LEU A 333 10.51 17.51 2.14
CA LEU A 333 9.99 17.60 3.51
C LEU A 333 10.63 18.76 4.29
N LEU A 334 11.95 18.92 4.21
CA LEU A 334 12.68 19.96 4.94
C LEU A 334 12.56 21.37 4.30
N ASN A 335 12.45 21.45 2.97
CA ASN A 335 12.55 22.73 2.26
C ASN A 335 11.20 23.30 1.79
N ASN A 336 10.20 22.46 1.56
CA ASN A 336 8.93 22.88 0.97
C ASN A 336 7.80 23.00 1.98
N THR A 337 7.88 22.31 3.12
CA THR A 337 6.85 22.33 4.17
C THR A 337 7.06 23.47 5.17
N GLN A 338 6.23 23.49 6.22
CA GLN A 338 6.35 24.38 7.38
C GLN A 338 7.70 24.23 8.11
N LEU A 339 8.43 23.12 7.93
CA LEU A 339 9.75 22.92 8.53
C LEU A 339 10.83 23.86 7.97
N ARG A 340 10.61 24.46 6.79
CA ARG A 340 11.56 25.41 6.18
C ARG A 340 11.78 26.64 7.07
N THR A 341 10.74 27.08 7.78
CA THR A 341 10.78 28.24 8.67
C THR A 341 10.97 27.84 10.14
N ASN A 342 10.51 26.64 10.52
CA ASN A 342 10.66 26.10 11.88
C ASN A 342 11.30 24.71 11.86
N PRO A 343 12.64 24.62 11.68
CA PRO A 343 13.33 23.34 11.60
C PRO A 343 13.20 22.53 12.90
N TYR A 344 12.90 21.24 12.78
CA TYR A 344 12.82 20.32 13.91
C TYR A 344 14.06 19.43 14.00
N LYS A 345 14.70 19.39 15.17
CA LYS A 345 15.95 18.64 15.44
C LYS A 345 17.01 18.78 14.32
N PRO A 346 17.32 20.00 13.84
CA PRO A 346 18.16 20.19 12.65
C PRO A 346 19.59 19.65 12.82
N LEU A 347 20.15 19.69 14.03
CA LEU A 347 21.46 19.10 14.35
C LEU A 347 21.48 17.58 14.20
N LEU A 348 20.41 16.90 14.65
CA LEU A 348 20.29 15.44 14.53
C LEU A 348 20.17 15.02 13.07
N VAL A 349 19.32 15.71 12.30
CA VAL A 349 19.18 15.45 10.86
C VAL A 349 20.51 15.64 10.14
N ARG A 350 21.22 16.74 10.41
CA ARG A 350 22.56 16.99 9.84
C ARG A 350 23.55 15.88 10.21
N HIS A 351 23.59 15.47 11.47
CA HIS A 351 24.47 14.40 11.94
C HIS A 351 24.15 13.07 11.27
N THR A 352 22.88 12.66 11.20
CA THR A 352 22.46 11.43 10.51
C THR A 352 22.87 11.45 9.03
N LEU A 353 22.61 12.55 8.33
CA LEU A 353 23.01 12.72 6.93
C LEU A 353 24.53 12.62 6.76
N GLN A 354 25.30 13.30 7.60
CA GLN A 354 26.77 13.23 7.57
C GLN A 354 27.27 11.83 7.91
N SER A 355 26.62 11.12 8.83
CA SER A 355 26.95 9.75 9.21
C SER A 355 26.83 8.77 8.03
N ILE A 356 25.78 8.92 7.20
CA ILE A 356 25.57 8.08 6.00
C ILE A 356 26.73 8.19 5.00
N ILE A 357 27.31 9.40 4.86
CA ILE A 357 28.46 9.62 3.97
C ILE A 357 29.81 9.56 4.69
N SER A 358 29.80 9.40 6.01
CA SER A 358 31.00 9.24 6.83
C SER A 358 31.61 7.86 6.58
N HIS A 359 32.91 7.72 6.81
CA HIS A 359 33.66 6.46 6.58
C HIS A 359 33.80 6.03 5.11
N ALA A 360 33.72 6.98 4.15
CA ALA A 360 34.06 6.73 2.74
C ALA A 360 35.48 6.17 2.49
N HIS A 361 36.34 6.18 3.51
CA HIS A 361 37.71 5.63 3.48
C HIS A 361 37.76 4.13 3.86
N ILE A 362 36.71 3.59 4.48
CA ILE A 362 36.59 2.16 4.88
C ILE A 362 35.54 1.45 4.02
N ARG A 363 34.62 2.22 3.39
CA ARG A 363 33.48 1.69 2.65
C ARG A 363 33.24 2.49 1.37
N ASP A 364 33.06 1.78 0.25
CA ASP A 364 32.57 2.39 -0.98
C ASP A 364 31.12 2.86 -0.81
N ILE A 365 30.92 4.17 -0.95
CA ILE A 365 29.61 4.81 -0.82
C ILE A 365 29.00 4.97 -2.20
N ASN A 366 27.76 4.51 -2.37
CA ASN A 366 27.05 4.65 -3.63
C ASN A 366 27.01 6.14 -4.07
N PRO A 367 27.42 6.47 -5.32
CA PRO A 367 27.43 7.84 -5.81
C PRO A 367 26.07 8.54 -5.73
N THR A 368 24.97 7.79 -5.91
CA THR A 368 23.61 8.33 -5.81
C THR A 368 23.26 8.69 -4.38
N THR A 369 23.62 7.85 -3.40
CA THR A 369 23.44 8.15 -1.97
C THR A 369 24.19 9.41 -1.58
N ARG A 370 25.48 9.51 -1.96
CA ARG A 370 26.28 10.71 -1.72
C ARG A 370 25.60 11.97 -2.27
N ARG A 371 25.21 11.95 -3.55
CA ARG A 371 24.54 13.08 -4.20
C ARG A 371 23.23 13.47 -3.50
N LEU A 372 22.43 12.51 -3.06
CA LEU A 372 21.16 12.77 -2.38
C LEU A 372 21.37 13.35 -0.98
N VAL A 373 22.35 12.84 -0.23
CA VAL A 373 22.73 13.38 1.08
C VAL A 373 23.24 14.83 0.94
N GLU A 374 24.17 15.07 0.02
CA GLU A 374 24.70 16.40 -0.26
C GLU A 374 23.59 17.38 -0.68
N ARG A 375 22.63 16.92 -1.48
CA ARG A 375 21.44 17.70 -1.83
C ARG A 375 20.63 18.08 -0.58
N CYS A 376 20.37 17.15 0.34
CA CYS A 376 19.68 17.47 1.61
C CYS A 376 20.45 18.50 2.45
N LEU A 377 21.77 18.33 2.57
CA LEU A 377 22.64 19.23 3.33
C LEU A 377 22.79 20.63 2.70
N SER A 378 22.52 20.77 1.40
CA SER A 378 22.57 22.06 0.69
C SER A 378 21.40 23.00 0.98
N GLY A 379 20.37 22.53 1.70
CA GLY A 379 19.18 23.32 2.04
C GLY A 379 19.46 24.48 3.02
N GLU A 380 18.65 25.54 2.93
CA GLU A 380 18.80 26.76 3.76
C GLU A 380 18.74 26.46 5.26
N TRP A 381 17.88 25.50 5.67
CA TRP A 381 17.77 25.04 7.04
C TRP A 381 19.11 24.57 7.65
N CYS A 382 20.01 24.01 6.83
CA CYS A 382 21.29 23.46 7.26
C CYS A 382 22.38 24.54 7.27
N LYS A 383 22.36 25.47 6.31
CA LYS A 383 23.29 26.62 6.24
C LYS A 383 23.16 27.55 7.44
N ALA A 384 21.95 27.67 7.99
CA ALA A 384 21.68 28.45 9.18
C ALA A 384 22.33 27.88 10.46
N ILE A 385 22.77 26.61 10.43
CA ILE A 385 23.39 25.96 11.58
C ILE A 385 24.90 26.25 11.55
N PRO A 386 25.50 26.71 12.66
CA PRO A 386 26.94 26.86 12.75
C PRO A 386 27.67 25.56 12.35
N PRO A 387 28.81 25.66 11.65
CA PRO A 387 29.62 24.49 11.37
C PRO A 387 29.93 23.79 12.70
N SER A 388 29.80 22.46 12.73
CA SER A 388 30.21 21.69 13.91
C SER A 388 31.68 22.04 14.18
N PRO A 389 32.08 22.30 15.44
CA PRO A 389 33.50 22.48 15.73
C PRO A 389 34.20 21.24 15.19
N VAL A 390 35.11 21.45 14.25
CA VAL A 390 35.99 20.39 13.78
C VAL A 390 36.66 19.85 15.03
N PHE A 391 36.45 18.58 15.36
CA PHE A 391 37.32 17.90 16.32
C PHE A 391 38.68 17.85 15.65
N ASP A 392 39.43 18.93 15.80
CA ASP A 392 40.82 18.99 15.43
C ASP A 392 41.53 18.02 16.36
N SER A 393 41.91 16.86 15.84
CA SER A 393 42.66 15.84 16.55
C SER A 393 44.05 16.32 17.00
N SER A 394 44.38 17.61 16.76
CA SER A 394 45.62 18.26 17.16
C SER A 394 45.55 19.10 18.45
N LEU A 395 44.39 19.23 19.12
CA LEU A 395 44.29 20.03 20.36
C LEU A 395 43.86 19.19 21.58
N SER A 396 44.77 18.32 22.04
CA SER A 396 44.65 17.60 23.32
C SER A 396 44.99 18.47 24.56
N THR A 397 44.83 19.81 24.52
CA THR A 397 45.36 20.69 25.58
C THR A 397 44.35 21.60 26.26
N TYR A 398 43.04 21.37 26.11
CA TYR A 398 42.02 22.11 26.88
C TYR A 398 41.16 21.24 27.79
N CYS A 399 41.78 20.26 28.45
CA CYS A 399 41.24 19.62 29.66
C CYS A 399 42.07 20.04 30.89
N ARG A 400 42.12 21.35 31.19
CA ARG A 400 42.52 21.87 32.51
C ARG A 400 41.85 23.22 32.81
N TYR A 401 40.54 23.22 33.01
CA TYR A 401 39.88 24.26 33.83
C TYR A 401 38.56 23.74 34.39
N ARG A 402 38.63 22.64 35.13
CA ARG A 402 37.60 22.22 36.07
C ARG A 402 38.29 21.38 37.13
N HIS A 403 38.90 22.02 38.11
CA HIS A 403 39.17 21.48 39.46
C HIS A 403 39.73 22.62 40.32
N SER A 404 38.85 23.54 40.73
CA SER A 404 38.99 24.25 42.01
C SER A 404 37.76 25.13 42.22
N ARG A 405 37.22 25.08 43.44
CA ARG A 405 36.14 25.90 44.01
C ARG A 405 34.74 25.27 44.02
N THR A 406 34.63 24.20 44.81
CA THR A 406 33.65 24.17 45.90
C THR A 406 34.38 24.46 47.21
N LEU A 407 33.86 25.44 47.97
CA LEU A 407 33.86 25.61 49.44
C LEU A 407 34.14 27.04 49.92
N SER A 408 33.09 27.62 50.54
CA SER A 408 33.09 28.40 51.79
C SER A 408 32.75 29.92 51.75
N CYS A 409 31.73 30.24 52.56
CA CYS A 409 31.30 31.54 53.16
C CYS A 409 30.80 32.64 52.22
N CYS A 410 29.65 33.30 52.43
CA CYS A 410 28.78 33.51 53.60
C CYS A 410 27.30 33.38 53.24
#